data_AF-A0ABD5RUH7-F1
#
_entry.id   AF-A0ABD5RUH7-F1
#
_cell.length_a   1.000
_cell.length_b   1.000
_cell.length_c   1.000
_cell.angle_alpha   90.00
_cell.angle_beta   90.00
_cell.angle_gamma   90.00
#
_symmetry.space_group_name_H-M   'P 1'
#
loop_
_entity.id
_entity.type
_entity.pdbx_description
1 polymer ?
#
loop_
_entity_poly.entity_id
_entity_poly.type
_entity_poly.pdbx_seq_one_letter_code
_entity_poly.pdbx_strand_id
1 'polypeptide(L)' 'MATTSSINDTGERLDIDLPNDREYDREEDAEVDASLVNAIKRAEDANKEALSELLRSELKSHYYGTQLGL' A
#
# COMPACT_ATOMS: atom_id res chain seq x y z
N MET A 1 -31.98 17.25 2.91
CA MET A 1 -30.88 17.35 1.94
C MET A 1 -29.61 16.99 2.69
N ALA A 2 -29.03 15.82 2.43
CA ALA A 2 -27.81 15.41 3.09
C ALA A 2 -26.62 16.02 2.32
N THR A 3 -25.81 16.80 3.02
CA THR A 3 -24.56 17.39 2.52
C THR A 3 -23.58 16.28 2.16
N THR A 4 -23.31 16.14 0.87
CA THR A 4 -22.20 15.35 0.34
C THR A 4 -20.89 16.04 0.74
N SER A 5 -20.19 15.47 1.71
CA SER A 5 -18.80 15.81 1.99
C SER A 5 -17.96 15.31 0.82
N SER A 6 -17.59 16.22 -0.09
CA SER A 6 -16.49 16.00 -1.03
C SER A 6 -15.22 15.86 -0.22
N ILE A 7 -14.76 14.63 -0.06
CA ILE A 7 -13.42 14.34 0.42
C ILE A 7 -12.48 14.87 -0.67
N ASN A 8 -11.73 15.91 -0.34
CA ASN A 8 -10.69 16.44 -1.22
C ASN A 8 -9.68 15.33 -1.50
N ASP A 9 -9.75 14.81 -2.72
CA ASP A 9 -8.74 13.97 -3.37
C ASP A 9 -7.50 14.84 -3.62
N THR A 10 -6.80 15.18 -2.54
CA THR A 10 -5.51 15.82 -2.62
C THR A 10 -4.54 14.68 -2.89
N GLY A 11 -4.23 14.45 -4.18
CA GLY A 11 -3.27 13.47 -4.67
C GLY A 11 -1.83 13.77 -4.23
N GLU A 12 -1.63 14.03 -2.93
CA GLU A 12 -0.33 13.89 -2.32
C GLU A 12 -0.02 12.39 -2.36
N ARG A 13 0.89 12.03 -3.28
CA ARG A 13 1.65 10.79 -3.20
C ARG A 13 2.10 10.67 -1.76
N LEU A 14 1.45 9.78 -1.01
CA LEU A 14 1.86 9.44 0.35
C LEU A 14 3.21 8.76 0.23
N ASP A 15 4.29 9.53 0.15
CA ASP A 15 5.67 9.09 0.33
C ASP A 15 5.85 8.80 1.82
N ILE A 16 5.25 7.70 2.25
CA ILE A 16 5.52 7.09 3.54
C ILE A 16 6.70 6.17 3.26
N ASP A 17 7.87 6.56 3.75
CA ASP A 17 9.10 5.77 3.70
C ASP A 17 8.82 4.40 4.31
N LEU A 18 8.67 3.41 3.43
CA LEU A 18 8.60 2.02 3.83
C LEU A 18 10.02 1.57 4.18
N PRO A 19 10.25 0.95 5.35
CA PRO A 19 11.58 0.43 5.69
C PRO A 19 12.05 -0.57 4.64
N ASN A 20 13.32 -0.45 4.23
CA ASN A 20 13.95 -1.32 3.23
C ASN A 20 14.10 -2.76 3.73
N ASP A 21 14.32 -2.93 5.04
CA ASP A 21 14.44 -4.22 5.70
C ASP A 21 13.25 -4.40 6.64
N ARG A 22 12.28 -5.21 6.22
CA ARG A 22 11.11 -5.57 7.03
C ARG A 22 11.30 -6.95 7.63
N GLU A 23 11.14 -7.04 8.94
CA GLU A 23 11.10 -8.31 9.65
C GLU A 23 9.64 -8.76 9.80
N TYR A 24 9.40 -10.03 9.47
CA TYR A 24 8.10 -10.67 9.58
C TYR A 24 8.21 -11.88 10.50
N ASP A 25 7.19 -12.06 11.35
CA ASP A 25 7.08 -13.24 12.22
C ASP A 25 6.62 -14.49 11.43
N ARG A 26 5.94 -14.29 10.29
CA ARG A 26 5.41 -15.36 9.43
C ARG A 26 5.91 -15.19 8.00
N GLU A 27 6.28 -16.31 7.36
CA GLU A 27 6.72 -16.35 5.96
C GLU A 27 5.60 -15.90 5.00
N GLU A 28 4.35 -16.25 5.31
CA GLU A 28 3.17 -15.87 4.52
C GLU A 28 3.03 -14.34 4.40
N ASP A 29 3.33 -13.60 5.47
CA ASP A 29 3.28 -12.14 5.48
C ASP A 29 4.36 -11.56 4.55
N ALA A 30 5.57 -12.14 4.55
CA ALA A 30 6.64 -11.75 3.63
C ALA A 30 6.29 -12.03 2.16
N GLU A 31 5.62 -13.16 1.87
CA GLU A 31 5.15 -13.52 0.52
C GLU A 31 4.08 -12.56 0.00
N VAL A 32 3.14 -12.16 0.86
CA VAL A 32 2.10 -11.16 0.52
C VAL A 32 2.76 -9.83 0.16
N ASP A 33 3.72 -9.38 0.96
CA ASP A 33 4.47 -8.15 0.72
C ASP A 33 5.24 -8.19 -0.60
N ALA A 34 5.96 -9.29 -0.86
CA ALA A 34 6.68 -9.48 -2.13
C ALA A 34 5.74 -9.46 -3.34
N SER A 35 4.55 -10.07 -3.20
CA SER A 35 3.52 -10.08 -4.24
C SER A 35 2.97 -8.68 -4.50
N LEU A 36 2.72 -7.90 -3.46
CA LEU A 36 2.26 -6.50 -3.56
C LEU A 36 3.33 -5.61 -4.21
N VAL A 37 4.61 -5.76 -3.84
CA VAL A 37 5.72 -5.02 -4.48
C VAL A 37 5.79 -5.32 -5.98
N ASN A 38 5.64 -6.58 -6.39
CA ASN A 38 5.61 -6.95 -7.80
C ASN A 38 4.39 -6.35 -8.52
N ALA A 39 3.21 -6.40 -7.89
CA ALA A 39 1.99 -5.81 -8.44
C ALA A 39 2.11 -4.29 -8.63
N ILE A 40 2.73 -3.58 -7.69
CA ILE A 40 3.02 -2.13 -7.79
C ILE A 40 3.89 -1.85 -9.00
N LYS A 41 5.02 -2.57 -9.17
CA LYS A 41 5.92 -2.39 -10.32
C LYS A 41 5.18 -2.60 -11.65
N ARG A 42 4.36 -3.64 -11.74
CA ARG A 42 3.56 -3.91 -12.95
C ARG A 42 2.51 -2.84 -13.22
N ALA A 43 1.90 -2.27 -12.17
CA ALA A 43 0.97 -1.16 -12.31
C ALA A 43 1.68 0.11 -12.79
N GLU A 44 2.88 0.39 -12.28
CA GLU A 44 3.73 1.52 -12.72
C GLU A 44 4.18 1.36 -14.17
N ASP A 45 4.69 0.19 -14.56
CA ASP A 45 5.07 -0.11 -15.95
C ASP A 45 3.88 0.04 -16.92
N ALA A 46 2.67 -0.27 -16.45
CA ALA A 46 1.44 -0.12 -17.21
C ALA A 46 0.84 1.31 -17.16
N ASN A 47 1.53 2.27 -16.55
CA ASN A 47 1.06 3.65 -16.31
C ASN A 47 -0.32 3.69 -15.63
N LYS A 48 -0.56 2.78 -14.68
CA LYS A 48 -1.78 2.70 -13.86
C LYS A 48 -1.54 3.35 -12.50
N GLU A 49 -1.35 4.68 -12.51
CA GLU A 49 -0.99 5.47 -11.33
C GLU A 49 -1.94 5.22 -10.15
N ALA A 50 -3.24 5.37 -10.34
CA ALA A 50 -4.24 5.14 -9.28
C ALA A 50 -4.20 3.70 -8.70
N LEU A 51 -3.93 2.70 -9.54
CA LEU A 51 -3.79 1.32 -9.08
C LEU A 51 -2.50 1.13 -8.28
N SER A 52 -1.40 1.71 -8.75
CA SER A 52 -0.11 1.64 -8.04
C SER A 52 -0.20 2.30 -6.66
N GLU A 53 -0.93 3.41 -6.53
CA GLU A 53 -1.14 4.09 -5.25
C GLU A 53 -2.02 3.29 -4.28
N LEU A 54 -3.08 2.66 -4.81
CA LEU A 54 -3.92 1.76 -4.03
C LEU A 54 -3.09 0.59 -3.48
N LEU A 55 -2.29 -0.06 -4.33
CA LEU A 55 -1.45 -1.19 -3.93
C LEU A 55 -0.36 -0.78 -2.93
N ARG A 56 0.23 0.43 -3.08
CA ARG A 56 1.17 1.00 -2.10
C ARG A 56 0.50 1.25 -0.75
N SER A 57 -0.77 1.63 -0.73
CA SER A 57 -1.55 1.80 0.51
C SER A 57 -1.82 0.46 1.18
N GLU A 58 -2.17 -0.56 0.40
CA GLU A 58 -2.37 -1.93 0.90
C GLU A 58 -1.08 -2.50 1.50
N LEU A 59 0.06 -2.34 0.82
CA LEU A 59 1.37 -2.76 1.32
C LEU A 59 1.72 -2.16 2.69
N LYS A 60 1.39 -0.89 2.90
CA LYS A 60 1.58 -0.21 4.19
C LYS A 60 0.62 -0.77 5.24
N SER A 61 -0.65 -0.90 4.90
CA SER A 61 -1.69 -1.43 5.79
C SER A 61 -1.31 -2.83 6.28
N HIS A 62 -0.87 -3.69 5.37
CA HIS A 62 -0.41 -5.04 5.67
C HIS A 62 0.75 -5.02 6.67
N TYR A 63 1.79 -4.24 6.40
CA TYR A 63 2.93 -4.13 7.32
C TYR A 63 2.56 -3.62 8.72
N TYR A 64 1.71 -2.60 8.82
CA TYR A 64 1.25 -2.13 10.13
C TYR A 64 0.37 -3.17 10.83
N GLY A 65 -0.47 -3.89 10.09
CA GLY A 65 -1.24 -5.02 10.61
C GLY A 65 -0.34 -6.10 11.20
N THR A 66 0.72 -6.48 10.48
CA THR A 66 1.68 -7.49 10.94
C THR A 66 2.46 -7.01 12.17
N GLN A 67 2.87 -5.74 12.23
CA GLN A 67 3.54 -5.18 13.41
C GLN A 67 2.64 -5.11 14.66
N LEU A 68 1.32 -4.98 14.47
CA LEU A 68 0.35 -4.95 15.56
C LEU A 68 -0.12 -6.37 15.98
N GLY A 69 0.29 -7.41 15.26
CA GLY A 69 -0.13 -8.79 15.49
C GLY A 69 -1.62 -9.05 15.19
N LEU A 70 -2.18 -8.33 14.22
CA LEU A 70 -3.58 -8.43 13.79
C LEU A 70 -3.85 -9.57 12.80
#